data_AF-A0A2B4R896-F1
#
_entry.id   AF-A0A2B4R896-F1
#
_cell.length_a   1.000
_cell.length_b   1.000
_cell.length_c   1.000
_cell.angle_alpha   90.00
_cell.angle_beta   90.00
_cell.angle_gamma   90.00
#
_symmetry.space_group_name_H-M   'P 1'
#
loop_
_entity.id
_entity.type
_entity.pdbx_description
1 polymer ?
#
loop_
_entity_poly.entity_id
_entity_poly.type
_entity_poly.pdbx_seq_one_letter_code
_entity_poly.pdbx_strand_id
1 'polypeptide(L)'
;MGSPLGPLLANVFMSSIEDTLERQRKLPSYYRRYVDDTLTVMPDLATATTFLHTLNSAHTSVKFTMEVEKNSKLPFLGTELLNHAPRIETKVYVKPTNTGLLLHYQSHVDNRYKRSLLKTMLDRAHRLSSSWAHFSDECDRLKKVFARLKYPERLVNSTINTFLQSRIVGTQPTQTPKEPISIVRVVIPFKDQESANYVKKELKNLSMKVQTTVQPVFVSRKVGQDLKVYPSPVNPGSQEQLNDPSVFVQVALPLLQLWVLLTHSSMSEMESTDDTHVLRLHDQPENSFPEVEM
;
A
#
# COMPACT_ATOMS: atom_id res chain seq x y z
N MET A 1 -3.90 -17.38 -0.14
CA MET A 1 -2.81 -16.38 0.02
C MET A 1 -1.66 -17.07 0.74
N GLY A 2 -0.53 -17.35 0.07
CA GLY A 2 0.56 -18.09 0.74
C GLY A 2 1.63 -18.69 -0.18
N SER A 3 1.35 -18.80 -1.50
CA SER A 3 2.40 -19.16 -2.45
C SER A 3 3.34 -17.97 -2.65
N PRO A 4 4.67 -18.16 -2.51
CA PRO A 4 5.66 -17.11 -2.75
C PRO A 4 5.66 -16.62 -4.21
N LEU A 5 5.19 -17.46 -5.15
CA LEU A 5 5.11 -17.13 -6.58
C LEU A 5 3.77 -16.51 -6.99
N GLY A 6 2.73 -16.62 -6.16
CA GLY A 6 1.38 -16.15 -6.50
C GLY A 6 1.34 -14.69 -6.99
N PRO A 7 1.87 -13.73 -6.22
CA PRO A 7 1.91 -12.33 -6.63
C PRO A 7 2.71 -12.09 -7.92
N LEU A 8 3.81 -12.82 -8.12
CA LEU A 8 4.64 -12.71 -9.31
C LEU A 8 3.87 -13.16 -10.55
N LEU A 9 3.25 -14.35 -10.49
CA LEU A 9 2.49 -14.90 -11.61
C LEU A 9 1.27 -14.03 -11.94
N ALA A 10 0.56 -13.54 -10.91
CA ALA A 10 -0.54 -12.59 -11.11
C ALA A 10 -0.06 -11.32 -11.81
N ASN A 11 1.08 -10.79 -11.39
CA ASN A 11 1.66 -9.59 -12.00
C ASN A 11 2.09 -9.81 -13.45
N VAL A 12 2.74 -10.95 -13.75
CA VAL A 12 3.16 -11.32 -15.12
C VAL A 12 1.94 -11.47 -16.03
N PHE A 13 0.90 -12.16 -15.56
CA PHE A 13 -0.33 -12.33 -16.33
C PHE A 13 -1.01 -10.98 -16.61
N MET A 14 -1.11 -10.12 -15.60
CA MET A 14 -1.66 -8.78 -15.77
C MET A 14 -0.83 -7.92 -16.72
N SER A 15 0.49 -7.97 -16.62
CA SER A 15 1.38 -7.26 -17.56
C SER A 15 1.22 -7.75 -18.99
N SER A 16 0.98 -9.03 -19.22
CA SER A 16 0.72 -9.56 -20.57
C SER A 16 -0.57 -8.98 -21.20
N ILE A 17 -1.62 -8.81 -20.39
CA ILE A 17 -2.86 -8.15 -20.82
C ILE A 17 -2.58 -6.67 -21.15
N GLU A 18 -1.86 -5.97 -20.26
CA GLU A 18 -1.51 -4.56 -20.42
C GLU A 18 -0.68 -4.31 -21.68
N ASP A 19 0.37 -5.10 -21.91
CA ASP A 19 1.22 -5.03 -23.11
C ASP A 19 0.39 -5.21 -24.39
N THR A 20 -0.62 -6.08 -24.35
CA THR A 20 -1.50 -6.32 -25.50
C THR A 20 -2.40 -5.13 -25.76
N LEU A 21 -2.98 -4.53 -24.71
CA LEU A 21 -3.79 -3.33 -24.81
C LEU A 21 -2.95 -2.11 -25.26
N GLU A 22 -1.71 -2.01 -24.79
CA GLU A 22 -0.78 -0.96 -25.19
C GLU A 22 -0.42 -1.05 -26.67
N ARG A 23 -0.07 -2.25 -27.16
CA ARG A 23 0.17 -2.49 -28.60
C ARG A 23 -1.04 -2.14 -29.47
N GLN A 24 -2.25 -2.35 -28.96
CA GLN A 24 -3.50 -1.99 -29.63
C GLN A 24 -3.88 -0.51 -29.46
N ARG A 25 -3.09 0.29 -28.73
CA ARG A 25 -3.38 1.69 -28.38
C ARG A 25 -4.72 1.87 -27.67
N LYS A 26 -5.06 0.93 -26.80
CA LYS A 26 -6.30 0.91 -26.00
C LYS A 26 -6.08 1.31 -24.55
N LEU A 27 -4.85 1.52 -24.11
CA LEU A 27 -4.56 2.05 -22.78
C LEU A 27 -4.75 3.58 -22.74
N PRO A 28 -5.35 4.11 -21.68
CA PRO A 28 -5.43 5.55 -21.42
C PRO A 28 -4.05 6.18 -21.23
N SER A 29 -3.96 7.50 -21.41
CA SER A 29 -2.72 8.26 -21.19
C SER A 29 -2.20 8.11 -19.76
N TYR A 30 -3.10 8.21 -18.78
CA TYR A 30 -2.78 7.95 -17.38
C TYR A 30 -3.30 6.58 -16.98
N TYR A 31 -2.40 5.61 -16.88
CA TYR A 31 -2.68 4.28 -16.36
C TYR A 31 -1.58 3.88 -15.37
N ARG A 32 -1.97 3.62 -14.11
CA ARG A 32 -1.06 3.24 -13.02
C ARG A 32 -1.64 2.08 -12.22
N ARG A 33 -0.99 0.91 -12.30
CA ARG A 33 -1.38 -0.28 -11.53
C ARG A 33 -0.46 -0.52 -10.35
N TYR A 34 -1.06 -0.85 -9.21
CA TYR A 34 -0.40 -1.38 -8.02
C TYR A 34 -1.00 -2.75 -7.68
N VAL A 35 -0.29 -3.82 -8.06
CA VAL A 35 -0.77 -5.20 -7.93
C VAL A 35 -2.11 -5.38 -8.64
N ASP A 36 -3.22 -5.40 -7.91
CA ASP A 36 -4.60 -5.61 -8.37
C ASP A 36 -5.43 -4.32 -8.48
N ASP A 37 -4.94 -3.21 -7.92
CA ASP A 37 -5.60 -1.90 -7.97
C ASP A 37 -5.00 -1.04 -9.09
N THR A 38 -5.84 -0.57 -10.02
CA THR A 38 -5.45 0.30 -11.12
C THR A 38 -6.13 1.65 -10.99
N LEU A 39 -5.36 2.74 -11.11
CA LEU A 39 -5.87 4.10 -11.25
C LEU A 39 -5.72 4.57 -12.71
N THR A 40 -6.80 5.09 -13.26
CA THR A 40 -6.83 5.71 -14.58
C THR A 40 -7.57 7.05 -14.54
N VAL A 41 -7.21 7.96 -15.45
CA VAL A 41 -7.94 9.20 -15.67
C VAL A 41 -8.65 9.15 -17.02
N MET A 42 -9.93 9.51 -17.03
CA MET A 42 -10.77 9.48 -18.24
C MET A 42 -11.46 10.82 -18.44
N PRO A 43 -11.77 11.23 -19.69
CA PRO A 43 -12.51 12.47 -19.95
C PRO A 43 -13.91 12.43 -19.35
N ASP A 44 -14.60 11.29 -19.47
CA ASP A 44 -15.99 11.14 -19.06
C ASP A 44 -16.34 9.69 -18.70
N LEU A 45 -17.52 9.50 -18.11
CA LEU A 45 -18.00 8.21 -17.65
C LEU A 45 -18.29 7.22 -18.80
N ALA A 46 -18.70 7.67 -19.97
CA ALA A 46 -18.96 6.80 -21.11
C ALA A 46 -17.65 6.23 -21.67
N THR A 47 -16.62 7.06 -21.76
CA THR A 47 -15.25 6.64 -22.12
C THR A 47 -14.72 5.64 -21.08
N ALA A 48 -14.89 5.92 -19.79
CA ALA A 48 -14.50 5.00 -18.72
C ALA A 48 -15.23 3.64 -18.81
N THR A 49 -16.54 3.65 -19.09
CA THR A 49 -17.35 2.44 -19.25
C THR A 49 -16.93 1.61 -20.46
N THR A 50 -16.61 2.27 -21.57
CA THR A 50 -16.08 1.63 -22.78
C THR A 50 -14.73 0.97 -22.52
N PHE A 51 -13.87 1.63 -21.73
CA PHE A 51 -12.59 1.05 -21.32
C PHE A 51 -12.77 -0.16 -20.40
N LEU A 52 -13.71 -0.10 -19.44
CA LEU A 52 -14.04 -1.25 -18.59
C LEU A 52 -14.51 -2.46 -19.43
N HIS A 53 -15.33 -2.23 -20.45
CA HIS A 53 -15.73 -3.29 -21.38
C HIS A 53 -14.52 -3.86 -22.14
N THR A 54 -13.61 -2.99 -22.59
CA THR A 54 -12.37 -3.39 -23.26
C THR A 54 -11.51 -4.28 -22.36
N LEU A 55 -11.31 -3.91 -21.10
CA LEU A 55 -10.59 -4.71 -20.11
C LEU A 55 -11.28 -6.07 -19.88
N ASN A 56 -12.60 -6.08 -19.71
CA ASN A 56 -13.39 -7.29 -19.52
C ASN A 56 -13.47 -8.22 -20.74
N SER A 57 -13.11 -7.69 -21.92
CA SER A 57 -13.02 -8.46 -23.17
C SER A 57 -11.60 -8.98 -23.43
N ALA A 58 -10.60 -8.51 -22.67
CA ALA A 58 -9.21 -8.89 -22.89
C ALA A 58 -8.94 -10.35 -22.53
N HIS A 59 -9.65 -10.89 -21.53
CA HIS A 59 -9.53 -12.29 -21.15
C HIS A 59 -10.84 -12.81 -20.52
N THR A 60 -11.27 -14.02 -20.90
CA THR A 60 -12.54 -14.61 -20.44
C THR A 60 -12.56 -14.90 -18.95
N SER A 61 -11.42 -15.29 -18.39
CA SER A 61 -11.28 -15.69 -16.98
C SER A 61 -11.02 -14.55 -16.00
N VAL A 62 -10.99 -13.30 -16.46
CA VAL A 62 -10.78 -12.13 -15.61
C VAL A 62 -11.91 -11.14 -15.77
N LYS A 63 -12.49 -10.70 -14.65
CA LYS A 63 -13.52 -9.67 -14.61
C LYS A 63 -13.05 -8.47 -13.82
N PHE A 64 -12.94 -7.33 -14.47
CA PHE A 64 -12.63 -6.05 -13.87
C PHE A 64 -13.90 -5.37 -13.38
N THR A 65 -13.80 -4.72 -12.22
CA THR A 65 -14.84 -3.83 -11.68
C THR A 65 -14.31 -2.40 -11.64
N MET A 66 -15.20 -1.43 -11.71
CA MET A 66 -14.85 -0.01 -11.74
C MET A 66 -15.53 0.75 -10.61
N GLU A 67 -14.76 1.59 -9.92
CA GLU A 67 -15.23 2.64 -9.02
C GLU A 67 -14.90 3.99 -9.65
N VAL A 68 -15.86 4.90 -9.61
CA VAL A 68 -15.75 6.24 -10.19
C VAL A 68 -15.77 7.25 -9.05
N GLU A 69 -15.06 8.37 -9.22
CA GLU A 69 -15.08 9.45 -8.24
C GLU A 69 -16.53 9.88 -7.90
N LYS A 70 -16.78 10.15 -6.62
CA LYS A 70 -18.06 10.63 -6.13
C LYS A 70 -17.83 11.89 -5.30
N ASN A 71 -18.57 12.96 -5.62
CA ASN A 71 -18.40 14.27 -4.98
C ASN A 71 -16.94 14.78 -5.05
N SER A 72 -16.29 14.58 -6.20
CA SER A 72 -14.87 14.92 -6.43
C SER A 72 -13.89 14.18 -5.51
N LYS A 73 -14.25 12.97 -5.05
CA LYS A 73 -13.42 12.14 -4.18
C LYS A 73 -13.31 10.72 -4.71
N LEU A 74 -12.10 10.17 -4.69
CA LEU A 74 -11.85 8.76 -4.99
C LEU A 74 -10.87 8.16 -3.97
N PRO A 75 -11.27 7.14 -3.21
CA PRO A 75 -10.33 6.35 -2.42
C PRO A 75 -9.39 5.54 -3.33
N PHE A 76 -8.09 5.53 -3.05
CA PHE A 76 -7.09 4.70 -3.75
C PHE A 76 -5.91 4.38 -2.82
N LEU A 77 -5.58 3.09 -2.62
CA LEU A 77 -4.46 2.61 -1.79
C LEU A 77 -4.34 3.24 -0.38
N GLY A 78 -5.48 3.55 0.25
CA GLY A 78 -5.54 4.17 1.58
C GLY A 78 -5.34 5.68 1.58
N THR A 79 -5.37 6.32 0.41
CA THR A 79 -5.40 7.77 0.19
C THR A 79 -6.76 8.16 -0.39
N GLU A 80 -7.27 9.33 -0.04
CA GLU A 80 -8.44 9.94 -0.69
C GLU A 80 -7.92 10.99 -1.66
N LEU A 81 -8.12 10.76 -2.95
CA LEU A 81 -7.83 11.71 -4.01
C LEU A 81 -8.98 12.72 -4.08
N LEU A 82 -8.66 14.00 -3.98
CA LEU A 82 -9.60 15.11 -4.07
C LEU A 82 -9.38 15.82 -5.41
N ASN A 83 -10.40 15.78 -6.27
CA ASN A 83 -10.37 16.39 -7.59
C ASN A 83 -10.68 17.89 -7.49
N HIS A 84 -9.64 18.72 -7.46
CA HIS A 84 -9.71 20.18 -7.44
C HIS A 84 -9.01 20.74 -8.69
N ALA A 85 -9.43 20.26 -9.87
CA ALA A 85 -8.82 20.58 -11.17
C ALA A 85 -8.45 22.08 -11.29
N PRO A 86 -7.22 22.41 -11.73
CA PRO A 86 -6.21 21.52 -12.33
C PRO A 86 -5.31 20.79 -11.31
N ARG A 87 -5.57 20.89 -10.00
CA ARG A 87 -4.74 20.28 -8.95
C ARG A 87 -5.45 19.10 -8.29
N ILE A 88 -4.67 18.10 -7.90
CA ILE A 88 -5.15 16.99 -7.10
C ILE A 88 -4.63 17.19 -5.69
N GLU A 89 -5.53 17.19 -4.73
CA GLU A 89 -5.15 17.10 -3.33
C GLU A 89 -5.28 15.66 -2.84
N THR A 90 -4.49 15.31 -1.83
CA THR A 90 -4.49 13.99 -1.23
C THR A 90 -4.58 14.12 0.28
N LYS A 91 -5.29 13.18 0.89
CA LYS A 91 -5.29 13.01 2.34
C LYS A 91 -5.47 11.56 2.71
N VAL A 92 -5.28 11.23 3.98
CA VAL A 92 -5.52 9.87 4.46
C VAL A 92 -6.98 9.46 4.26
N TYR A 93 -7.18 8.32 3.59
CA TYR A 93 -8.49 7.68 3.56
C TYR A 93 -8.62 6.66 4.70
N VAL A 94 -9.80 6.66 5.32
CA VAL A 94 -10.19 5.70 6.35
C VAL A 94 -11.43 4.96 5.85
N LYS A 95 -11.30 3.66 5.60
CA LYS A 95 -12.43 2.82 5.19
C LYS A 95 -13.56 2.90 6.24
N PRO A 96 -14.84 2.94 5.84
CA PRO A 96 -15.97 2.91 6.78
C PRO A 96 -15.96 1.70 7.72
N THR A 97 -15.40 0.58 7.27
CA THR A 97 -15.22 -0.65 8.06
C THR A 97 -14.07 -0.58 9.06
N ASN A 98 -13.32 0.52 9.12
CA ASN A 98 -12.23 0.67 10.07
C ASN A 98 -12.77 0.87 11.49
N THR A 99 -12.65 -0.18 12.31
CA THR A 99 -13.07 -0.17 13.72
C THR A 99 -12.08 0.56 14.64
N GLY A 100 -10.90 0.90 14.14
CA GLY A 100 -9.79 1.45 14.93
C GLY A 100 -9.12 0.40 15.83
N LEU A 101 -9.27 -0.89 15.50
CA LEU A 101 -8.62 -1.99 16.22
C LEU A 101 -7.12 -1.99 15.93
N LEU A 102 -6.37 -1.27 16.77
CA LEU A 102 -4.91 -1.24 16.76
C LEU A 102 -4.36 -1.75 18.10
N LEU A 103 -3.03 -1.76 18.24
CA LEU A 103 -2.36 -2.17 19.46
C LEU A 103 -2.81 -1.31 20.65
N HIS A 104 -3.35 -1.95 21.70
CA HIS A 104 -3.75 -1.27 22.93
C HIS A 104 -2.52 -0.96 23.81
N TYR A 105 -2.54 0.15 24.56
CA TYR A 105 -1.37 0.55 25.34
C TYR A 105 -0.99 -0.42 26.46
N GLN A 106 -1.98 -1.13 27.02
CA GLN A 106 -1.76 -2.12 28.09
C GLN A 106 -1.44 -3.53 27.56
N SER A 107 -1.42 -3.75 26.24
CA SER A 107 -1.05 -5.06 25.69
C SER A 107 0.36 -5.47 26.14
N HIS A 108 0.58 -6.76 26.34
CA HIS A 108 1.88 -7.34 26.72
C HIS A 108 2.86 -7.38 25.53
N VAL A 109 3.12 -6.20 24.98
CA VAL A 109 4.04 -5.95 23.87
C VAL A 109 5.00 -4.85 24.30
N ASP A 110 6.26 -4.99 23.92
CA ASP A 110 7.30 -3.99 24.21
C ASP A 110 6.85 -2.58 23.76
N ASN A 111 7.12 -1.59 24.61
CA ASN A 111 6.86 -0.17 24.39
C ASN A 111 7.44 0.35 23.06
N ARG A 112 8.49 -0.27 22.52
CA ARG A 112 9.04 0.06 21.19
C ARG A 112 7.99 -0.06 20.09
N TYR A 113 7.17 -1.11 20.11
CA TYR A 113 6.14 -1.34 19.08
C TYR A 113 4.96 -0.40 19.26
N LYS A 114 4.59 -0.11 20.51
CA LYS A 114 3.55 0.88 20.84
C LYS A 114 3.92 2.27 20.32
N ARG A 115 5.16 2.70 20.57
CA ARG A 115 5.70 3.97 20.05
C ARG A 115 5.87 3.95 18.54
N SER A 116 6.31 2.83 17.97
CA SER A 116 6.46 2.68 16.52
C SER A 116 5.13 2.82 15.81
N LEU A 117 4.05 2.22 16.32
CA LEU A 117 2.71 2.35 15.75
C LEU A 117 2.30 3.82 15.60
N LEU A 118 2.45 4.61 16.67
CA LEU A 118 2.15 6.04 16.64
C LEU A 118 3.01 6.78 15.60
N LYS A 119 4.33 6.53 15.59
CA LYS A 119 5.24 7.15 14.63
C LYS A 119 4.91 6.79 13.18
N THR A 120 4.60 5.52 12.92
CA THR A 120 4.24 5.04 11.58
C THR A 120 2.92 5.65 11.11
N MET A 121 1.92 5.78 11.99
CA MET A 121 0.66 6.43 11.64
C MET A 121 0.85 7.92 11.34
N LEU A 122 1.70 8.62 12.10
CA LEU A 122 2.03 10.03 11.84
C LEU A 122 2.83 10.21 10.55
N ASP A 123 3.83 9.38 10.30
CA ASP A 123 4.61 9.45 9.06
C ASP A 123 3.74 9.15 7.84
N ARG A 124 2.83 8.16 7.95
CA ARG A 124 1.81 7.89 6.93
C ARG A 124 0.90 9.10 6.71
N ALA A 125 0.38 9.69 7.79
CA ALA A 125 -0.48 10.88 7.71
C ALA A 125 0.21 12.02 6.96
N HIS A 126 1.47 12.29 7.26
CA HIS A 126 2.22 13.34 6.59
C HIS A 126 2.49 13.03 5.11
N ARG A 127 2.90 11.79 4.79
CA ARG A 127 3.23 11.40 3.41
C ARG A 127 2.02 11.42 2.48
N LEU A 128 0.84 11.08 3.00
CA LEU A 128 -0.39 10.98 2.20
C LEU A 128 -1.19 12.27 2.16
N SER A 129 -0.80 13.29 2.93
CA SER A 129 -1.47 14.59 2.94
C SER A 129 -0.73 15.60 2.06
N SER A 130 -1.43 16.17 1.08
CA SER A 130 -0.88 17.21 0.21
C SER A 130 -0.78 18.58 0.89
N SER A 131 -1.51 18.80 1.98
CA SER A 131 -1.54 20.07 2.71
C SER A 131 -1.34 19.87 4.21
N TRP A 132 -0.81 20.90 4.88
CA TRP A 132 -0.69 20.93 6.34
C TRP A 132 -2.04 20.88 7.04
N ALA A 133 -3.10 21.42 6.42
CA ALA A 133 -4.46 21.34 6.96
C ALA A 133 -4.93 19.88 7.02
N HIS A 134 -4.81 19.12 5.93
CA HIS A 134 -5.17 17.70 5.89
C HIS A 134 -4.34 16.86 6.87
N PHE A 135 -3.05 17.19 7.03
CA PHE A 135 -2.22 16.55 8.04
C PHE A 135 -2.64 16.88 9.47
N SER A 136 -2.99 18.13 9.76
CA SER A 136 -3.47 18.56 11.08
C SER A 136 -4.77 17.85 11.46
N ASP A 137 -5.73 17.80 10.55
CA ASP A 137 -7.01 17.10 10.74
C ASP A 137 -6.77 15.61 11.07
N GLU A 138 -5.84 14.99 10.35
CA GLU A 138 -5.47 13.60 10.60
C GLU A 138 -4.74 13.43 11.94
N CYS A 139 -3.91 14.38 12.36
CA CYS A 139 -3.29 14.36 13.69
C CYS A 139 -4.36 14.40 14.79
N ASP A 140 -5.39 15.24 14.64
CA ASP A 140 -6.48 15.31 15.60
C ASP A 140 -7.33 14.05 15.62
N ARG A 141 -7.55 13.41 14.47
CA ARG A 141 -8.16 12.08 14.39
C ARG A 141 -7.29 11.03 15.12
N LEU A 142 -5.97 11.03 14.88
CA LEU A 142 -5.05 10.10 15.52
C LEU A 142 -5.02 10.28 17.04
N LYS A 143 -5.05 11.51 17.57
CA LYS A 143 -5.17 11.76 19.02
C LYS A 143 -6.40 11.06 19.60
N LYS A 144 -7.56 11.17 18.94
CA LYS A 144 -8.81 10.49 19.37
C LYS A 144 -8.67 8.97 19.34
N VAL A 145 -8.07 8.42 18.28
CA VAL A 145 -7.84 6.96 18.14
C VAL A 145 -6.92 6.45 19.26
N PHE A 146 -5.78 7.11 19.49
CA PHE A 146 -4.83 6.68 20.51
C PHE A 146 -5.35 6.89 21.94
N ALA A 147 -6.17 7.91 22.18
CA ALA A 147 -6.88 8.09 23.45
C ALA A 147 -7.82 6.90 23.75
N ARG A 148 -8.59 6.43 22.76
CA ARG A 148 -9.42 5.21 22.90
C ARG A 148 -8.58 3.97 23.23
N LEU A 149 -7.37 3.87 22.68
CA LEU A 149 -6.41 2.78 22.92
C LEU A 149 -5.61 2.94 24.24
N LYS A 150 -5.99 3.89 25.09
CA LYS A 150 -5.39 4.19 26.40
C LYS A 150 -3.91 4.60 26.33
N TYR A 151 -3.48 5.18 25.21
CA TYR A 151 -2.15 5.77 25.12
C TYR A 151 -2.08 7.04 25.98
N PRO A 152 -0.98 7.26 26.73
CA PRO A 152 -0.79 8.49 27.50
C PRO A 152 -0.80 9.71 26.59
N GLU A 153 -1.62 10.71 26.90
CA GLU A 153 -1.74 11.93 26.09
C GLU A 153 -0.40 12.65 25.92
N ARG A 154 0.38 12.75 27.01
CA ARG A 154 1.74 13.32 26.97
C ARG A 154 2.65 12.62 25.96
N LEU A 155 2.51 11.30 25.80
CA LEU A 155 3.30 10.53 24.83
C LEU A 155 2.86 10.86 23.39
N VAL A 156 1.55 10.95 23.16
CA VAL A 156 1.01 11.27 21.83
C VAL A 156 1.41 12.68 21.42
N ASN A 157 1.13 13.68 22.25
CA ASN A 157 1.41 15.08 21.97
C ASN A 157 2.92 15.34 21.83
N SER A 158 3.76 14.77 22.70
CA SER A 158 5.22 14.92 22.56
C SER A 158 5.73 14.31 21.25
N THR A 159 5.22 13.15 20.83
CA THR A 159 5.62 12.53 19.56
C THR A 159 5.21 13.38 18.36
N ILE A 160 4.01 13.96 18.36
CA ILE A 160 3.54 14.87 17.31
C ILE A 160 4.44 16.12 17.25
N ASN A 161 4.70 16.74 18.40
CA ASN A 161 5.53 17.95 18.46
C ASN A 161 6.96 17.68 18.00
N THR A 162 7.58 16.57 18.44
CA THR A 162 8.90 16.16 17.95
C THR A 162 8.89 15.91 16.44
N PHE A 163 7.83 15.31 15.90
CA PHE A 163 7.69 15.09 14.46
C PHE A 163 7.64 16.44 13.70
N LEU A 164 6.81 17.38 14.15
CA LEU A 164 6.70 18.73 13.56
C LEU A 164 8.06 19.47 13.58
N GLN A 165 8.73 19.48 14.73
CA GLN A 165 10.04 20.11 14.88
C GLN A 165 11.07 19.49 13.93
N SER A 166 11.08 18.16 13.79
CA SER A 166 12.02 17.47 12.88
C SER A 166 11.81 17.84 11.41
N ARG A 167 10.57 18.17 11.02
CA ARG A 167 10.23 18.58 9.65
C ARG A 167 10.56 20.04 9.40
N ILE A 168 10.34 20.92 10.38
CA ILE A 168 10.71 22.35 10.28
C ILE A 168 12.23 22.53 10.16
N VAL A 169 13.01 21.78 10.95
CA VAL A 169 14.48 21.85 10.94
C VAL A 169 15.07 21.30 9.64
N GLY A 170 14.41 20.34 8.99
CA GLY A 170 14.84 19.79 7.70
C GLY A 170 14.67 20.71 6.48
N THR A 171 13.90 21.80 6.61
CA THR A 171 13.62 22.75 5.50
C THR A 171 14.54 23.98 5.51
N GLN A 172 15.39 24.14 6.53
CA GLN A 172 16.42 25.18 6.55
C GLN A 172 17.66 24.65 5.81
N PRO A 173 18.24 25.39 4.84
CA PRO A 173 19.55 25.06 4.30
C PRO A 173 20.56 25.19 5.45
N THR A 174 20.84 24.07 6.11
CA THR A 174 21.82 24.05 7.18
C THR A 174 23.18 24.22 6.53
N GLN A 175 23.79 25.37 6.80
CA GLN A 175 25.18 25.68 6.49
C GLN A 175 26.05 24.47 6.81
N THR A 176 26.82 24.04 5.82
CA THR A 176 27.85 23.00 5.93
C THR A 176 28.72 23.21 7.17
N PRO A 177 28.88 22.19 8.03
CA PRO A 177 30.04 22.11 8.89
C PRO A 177 30.93 20.94 8.45
N LYS A 178 32.08 21.33 7.87
CA LYS A 178 33.42 20.72 7.98
C LYS A 178 33.59 19.22 7.65
N GLU A 179 34.31 19.01 6.55
CA GLU A 179 35.06 17.81 6.10
C GLU A 179 34.39 16.42 6.22
N PRO A 180 34.54 15.55 5.20
CA PRO A 180 33.95 14.21 5.24
C PRO A 180 34.56 13.39 6.38
N ILE A 181 33.83 13.23 7.48
CA ILE A 181 34.09 12.20 8.49
C ILE A 181 34.12 10.87 7.73
N SER A 182 35.27 10.22 7.66
CA SER A 182 35.39 8.91 7.03
C SER A 182 34.50 7.91 7.79
N ILE A 183 33.44 7.43 7.15
CA ILE A 183 32.55 6.43 7.73
C ILE A 183 33.08 5.05 7.35
N VAL A 184 33.50 4.27 8.33
CA VAL A 184 33.92 2.88 8.13
C VAL A 184 32.72 1.97 8.40
N ARG A 185 32.28 1.23 7.38
CA ARG A 185 31.17 0.29 7.48
C ARG A 185 31.69 -1.13 7.62
N VAL A 186 31.28 -1.82 8.68
CA VAL A 186 31.66 -3.22 8.94
C VAL A 186 30.45 -4.09 8.61
N VAL A 187 30.58 -4.94 7.59
CA VAL A 187 29.51 -5.87 7.19
C VAL A 187 29.61 -7.13 8.03
N ILE A 188 28.55 -7.47 8.76
CA ILE A 188 28.53 -8.58 9.72
C ILE A 188 27.24 -9.40 9.51
N PRO A 189 27.29 -10.75 9.55
CA PRO A 189 26.09 -11.57 9.52
C PRO A 189 25.16 -11.28 10.70
N PHE A 190 23.87 -11.09 10.43
CA PHE A 190 22.86 -11.03 11.48
C PHE A 190 22.60 -12.44 12.05
N LYS A 191 22.79 -12.61 13.36
CA LYS A 191 22.47 -13.85 14.07
C LYS A 191 21.17 -13.70 14.87
N ASP A 192 21.16 -12.77 15.82
CA ASP A 192 20.06 -12.50 16.71
C ASP A 192 20.15 -11.06 17.25
N GLN A 193 19.09 -10.60 17.93
CA GLN A 193 18.98 -9.22 18.39
C GLN A 193 19.95 -8.89 19.55
N GLU A 194 20.25 -9.85 20.43
CA GLU A 194 21.16 -9.64 21.56
C GLU A 194 22.59 -9.47 21.07
N SER A 195 23.05 -10.37 20.19
CA SER A 195 24.33 -10.30 19.50
C SER A 195 24.47 -8.99 18.71
N ALA A 196 23.42 -8.57 17.99
CA ALA A 196 23.43 -7.31 17.24
C ALA A 196 23.54 -6.08 18.15
N ASN A 197 22.87 -6.10 19.31
CA ASN A 197 22.96 -5.02 20.30
C ASN A 197 24.35 -4.94 20.93
N TYR A 198 24.94 -6.10 21.26
CA TYR A 198 26.31 -6.19 21.77
C TYR A 198 27.31 -5.58 20.78
N VAL A 199 27.27 -6.01 19.51
CA VAL A 199 28.15 -5.50 18.44
C VAL A 199 27.98 -3.99 18.23
N LYS A 200 26.74 -3.47 18.25
CA LYS A 200 26.49 -2.02 18.16
C LYS A 200 27.13 -1.25 19.31
N LYS A 201 27.07 -1.79 20.54
CA LYS A 201 27.69 -1.17 21.72
C LYS A 201 29.22 -1.13 21.56
N GLU A 202 29.82 -2.23 21.15
CA GLU A 202 31.28 -2.31 20.98
C GLU A 202 31.80 -1.43 19.84
N LEU A 203 31.12 -1.39 18.70
CA LEU A 203 31.51 -0.51 17.60
C LEU A 203 31.31 0.97 17.92
N LYS A 204 30.35 1.31 18.77
CA LYS A 204 30.19 2.67 19.30
C LYS A 204 31.36 3.04 20.23
N ASN A 205 31.77 2.13 21.11
CA ASN A 205 32.95 2.32 21.95
C ASN A 205 34.22 2.50 21.10
N LEU A 206 34.39 1.68 20.06
CA LEU A 206 35.50 1.79 19.13
C LEU A 206 35.47 3.14 18.41
N SER A 207 34.31 3.56 17.90
CA SER A 207 34.15 4.84 17.19
C SER A 207 34.63 6.04 18.03
N MET A 208 34.35 6.02 19.34
CA MET A 208 34.83 7.05 20.26
C MET A 208 36.36 7.02 20.45
N LYS A 209 36.97 5.83 20.46
CA LYS A 209 38.42 5.68 20.63
C LYS A 209 39.21 6.07 19.39
N VAL A 210 38.71 5.75 18.20
CA VAL A 210 39.43 5.99 16.93
C VAL A 210 39.05 7.31 16.25
N GLN A 211 38.21 8.13 16.91
CA GLN A 211 37.70 9.41 16.37
C GLN A 211 37.15 9.28 14.93
N THR A 212 36.64 8.10 14.59
CA THR A 212 36.15 7.72 13.26
C THR A 212 34.80 7.05 13.43
N THR A 213 33.84 7.32 12.55
CA THR A 213 32.50 6.73 12.67
C THR A 213 32.52 5.29 12.15
N VAL A 214 32.42 4.31 13.04
CA VAL A 214 32.34 2.88 12.70
C VAL A 214 30.91 2.38 12.87
N GLN A 215 30.32 1.87 11.79
CA GLN A 215 28.91 1.42 11.79
C GLN A 215 28.78 -0.05 11.36
N PRO A 216 28.08 -0.90 12.13
CA PRO A 216 27.74 -2.25 11.69
C PRO A 216 26.62 -2.22 10.63
N VAL A 217 26.83 -2.97 9.55
CA VAL A 217 25.81 -3.31 8.56
C VAL A 217 25.49 -4.79 8.71
N PHE A 218 24.32 -5.09 9.26
CA PHE A 218 23.89 -6.46 9.46
C PHE A 218 23.28 -7.03 8.18
N VAL A 219 23.86 -8.11 7.67
CA VAL A 219 23.35 -8.83 6.50
C VAL A 219 22.71 -10.14 6.93
N SER A 220 21.48 -10.38 6.51
CA SER A 220 20.85 -11.70 6.58
C SER A 220 21.18 -12.45 5.29
N ARG A 221 21.40 -13.77 5.35
CA ARG A 221 21.42 -14.59 4.13
C ARG A 221 20.04 -14.47 3.49
N LYS A 222 19.97 -13.85 2.32
CA LYS A 222 18.74 -13.77 1.52
C LYS A 222 18.81 -14.84 0.45
N VAL A 223 17.72 -15.59 0.26
CA VAL A 223 17.59 -16.60 -0.82
C VAL A 223 17.93 -16.02 -2.21
N GLY A 224 17.71 -14.73 -2.42
CA GLY A 224 18.08 -14.03 -3.66
C GLY A 224 19.59 -13.91 -3.93
N GLN A 225 20.47 -14.29 -3.00
CA GLN A 225 21.92 -14.37 -3.26
C GLN A 225 22.29 -15.61 -4.10
N ASP A 226 21.42 -16.61 -4.15
CA ASP A 226 21.57 -17.81 -4.99
C ASP A 226 20.84 -17.70 -6.33
N LEU A 227 20.06 -16.63 -6.53
CA LEU A 227 19.29 -16.38 -7.75
C LEU A 227 19.85 -15.14 -8.47
N LYS A 228 20.50 -15.34 -9.62
CA LYS A 228 20.90 -14.23 -10.50
C LYS A 228 19.66 -13.53 -11.05
N VAL A 229 19.39 -12.31 -10.57
CA VAL A 229 18.31 -11.45 -11.10
C VAL A 229 18.92 -10.35 -11.96
N TYR A 230 18.46 -10.23 -13.20
CA TYR A 230 18.79 -9.10 -14.08
C TYR A 230 17.93 -7.88 -13.72
N PRO A 231 18.48 -6.66 -13.70
CA PRO A 231 17.71 -5.47 -13.35
C PRO A 231 16.73 -5.08 -14.46
N SER A 232 15.46 -4.89 -14.09
CA SER A 232 14.47 -4.23 -14.95
C SER A 232 14.75 -2.72 -15.04
N PRO A 233 14.42 -2.07 -16.17
CA PRO A 233 14.65 -0.64 -16.35
C PRO A 233 13.78 0.21 -15.40
N VAL A 234 14.39 1.27 -14.87
CA VAL A 234 13.74 2.33 -14.09
C VAL A 234 13.11 3.33 -15.06
N ASN A 235 11.80 3.54 -14.97
CA ASN A 235 11.15 4.68 -15.62
C ASN A 235 11.16 5.90 -14.69
N PRO A 236 11.69 7.06 -15.12
CA PRO A 236 11.62 8.30 -14.37
C PRO A 236 10.18 8.83 -14.33
N GLY A 237 9.80 9.37 -13.18
CA GLY A 237 8.47 9.94 -12.96
C GLY A 237 8.23 11.18 -13.80
N SER A 238 7.00 11.29 -14.30
CA SER A 238 6.44 12.50 -14.90
C SER A 238 5.22 12.90 -14.08
N GLN A 239 5.27 14.08 -13.48
CA GLN A 239 4.07 14.79 -13.04
C GLN A 239 3.45 15.41 -14.30
N GLU A 240 2.25 14.99 -14.67
CA GLU A 240 1.47 15.63 -15.74
C GLU A 240 0.30 16.41 -15.16
N GLN A 241 0.06 17.60 -15.74
CA GLN A 241 -1.03 18.50 -15.43
C GLN A 241 -2.29 18.08 -16.21
N LEU A 242 -3.41 18.00 -15.51
CA LEU A 242 -4.74 17.69 -16.05
C LEU A 242 -5.34 18.97 -16.65
N ASN A 243 -5.49 19.03 -17.98
CA ASN A 243 -5.94 20.24 -18.69
C ASN A 243 -7.43 20.24 -19.10
N ASP A 244 -8.20 19.19 -18.78
CA ASP A 244 -9.63 19.07 -19.13
C ASP A 244 -10.44 18.54 -17.95
N PRO A 245 -11.79 18.75 -17.90
CA PRO A 245 -12.62 18.08 -16.90
C PRO A 245 -12.47 16.57 -17.08
N SER A 246 -11.86 15.92 -16.11
CA SER A 246 -11.54 14.50 -16.18
C SER A 246 -11.87 13.83 -14.86
N VAL A 247 -12.32 12.60 -14.98
CA VAL A 247 -12.88 11.76 -13.92
C VAL A 247 -11.82 10.76 -13.49
N PHE A 248 -11.55 10.68 -12.17
CA PHE A 248 -10.75 9.57 -11.65
C PHE A 248 -11.55 8.27 -11.63
N VAL A 249 -10.89 7.21 -12.08
CA VAL A 249 -11.48 5.88 -12.15
C VAL A 249 -10.49 4.90 -11.52
N GLN A 250 -10.95 4.15 -10.53
CA GLN A 250 -10.24 2.98 -10.03
C GLN A 250 -10.85 1.73 -10.68
N VAL A 251 -10.00 0.88 -11.23
CA VAL A 251 -10.39 -0.44 -11.70
C VAL A 251 -9.71 -1.48 -10.81
N ALA A 252 -10.49 -2.40 -10.24
CA ALA A 252 -9.99 -3.45 -9.35
C ALA A 252 -10.28 -4.84 -9.92
N LEU A 253 -9.44 -5.80 -9.54
CA LEU A 253 -9.61 -7.22 -9.84
C LEU A 253 -10.19 -7.96 -8.63
N PRO A 254 -11.23 -8.79 -8.80
CA PRO A 254 -11.64 -9.74 -7.78
C PRO A 254 -10.59 -10.86 -7.72
N LEU A 255 -9.71 -10.79 -6.73
CA LEU A 255 -8.65 -11.78 -6.46
C LEU A 255 -9.15 -13.24 -6.34
N LEU A 256 -10.46 -13.46 -6.19
CA LEU A 256 -11.05 -14.80 -6.12
C LEU A 256 -10.99 -15.59 -7.43
N GLN A 257 -10.96 -14.96 -8.61
CA GLN A 257 -11.02 -15.71 -9.88
C GLN A 257 -9.67 -16.28 -10.33
N LEU A 258 -8.55 -15.68 -9.93
CA LEU A 258 -7.22 -16.16 -10.34
C LEU A 258 -6.79 -17.44 -9.59
N TRP A 259 -7.34 -17.69 -8.39
CA TRP A 259 -7.07 -18.92 -7.63
C TRP A 259 -7.71 -20.15 -8.28
N VAL A 260 -8.92 -20.02 -8.82
CA VAL A 260 -9.65 -21.11 -9.48
C VAL A 260 -8.87 -21.61 -10.70
N LEU A 261 -8.24 -20.71 -11.47
CA LEU A 261 -7.42 -21.09 -12.63
C LEU A 261 -6.13 -21.83 -12.25
N LEU A 262 -5.51 -21.47 -11.12
CA LEU A 262 -4.30 -22.13 -10.64
C LEU A 262 -4.58 -23.50 -10.00
N THR A 263 -5.77 -23.71 -9.44
CA THR A 263 -6.17 -25.02 -8.89
C THR A 263 -6.68 -25.99 -9.96
N HIS A 264 -7.21 -25.50 -11.09
CA HIS A 264 -7.67 -26.35 -12.18
C HIS A 264 -6.59 -26.70 -13.22
N SER A 265 -5.39 -26.10 -13.15
CA SER A 265 -4.27 -26.46 -14.04
C SER A 265 -3.40 -27.63 -13.52
N SER A 266 -3.79 -28.28 -12.42
CA SER A 266 -3.06 -29.46 -11.88
C SER A 266 -3.94 -30.65 -11.51
N MET A 267 -5.22 -30.66 -11.92
CA MET A 267 -6.07 -31.85 -11.79
C MET A 267 -7.08 -31.88 -12.94
N SER A 268 -6.72 -32.57 -14.03
CA SER A 268 -7.59 -33.56 -14.73
C SER A 268 -7.05 -33.88 -16.14
N GLU A 269 -6.20 -34.90 -16.24
CA GLU A 269 -6.26 -35.86 -17.36
C GLU A 269 -7.02 -37.08 -16.82
N MET A 270 -8.23 -37.33 -17.35
CA MET A 270 -8.85 -38.66 -17.56
C MET A 270 -10.30 -38.49 -18.05
N GLU A 271 -10.45 -38.66 -19.37
CA GLU A 271 -11.42 -39.49 -20.10
C GLU A 271 -12.95 -39.50 -19.83
N SER A 272 -13.69 -39.59 -20.94
CA SER A 272 -14.97 -40.30 -21.17
C SER A 272 -16.33 -39.54 -21.11
N THR A 273 -16.84 -39.24 -22.31
CA THR A 273 -18.20 -39.41 -22.91
C THR A 273 -19.53 -39.26 -22.14
N ASP A 274 -20.48 -38.67 -22.88
CA ASP A 274 -21.96 -38.75 -22.87
C ASP A 274 -22.84 -37.83 -21.97
N ASP A 275 -23.66 -37.04 -22.68
CA ASP A 275 -25.11 -36.79 -22.56
C ASP A 275 -25.78 -36.36 -21.23
N THR A 276 -26.26 -35.11 -21.28
CA THR A 276 -27.56 -34.56 -20.82
C THR A 276 -27.85 -34.17 -19.35
N HIS A 277 -28.55 -33.01 -19.25
CA HIS A 277 -29.49 -32.54 -18.22
C HIS A 277 -29.03 -31.66 -17.03
N VAL A 278 -29.55 -30.42 -17.07
CA VAL A 278 -30.06 -29.53 -16.01
C VAL A 278 -30.09 -30.07 -14.58
N LEU A 279 -29.60 -29.28 -13.61
CA LEU A 279 -30.18 -29.19 -12.27
C LEU A 279 -30.12 -27.76 -11.72
N ARG A 280 -31.33 -27.28 -11.36
CA ARG A 280 -31.67 -26.03 -10.67
C ARG A 280 -31.83 -26.39 -9.19
N LEU A 281 -31.32 -25.58 -8.26
CA LEU A 281 -31.78 -25.60 -6.87
C LEU A 281 -32.02 -24.15 -6.37
N HIS A 282 -33.26 -23.94 -5.96
CA HIS A 282 -33.79 -22.80 -5.22
C HIS A 282 -33.23 -22.80 -3.79
N ASP A 283 -33.09 -21.61 -3.18
CA ASP A 283 -33.68 -21.40 -1.85
C ASP A 283 -33.87 -19.90 -1.52
N GLN A 284 -35.14 -19.51 -1.47
CA GLN A 284 -35.71 -18.55 -0.53
C GLN A 284 -36.97 -19.24 0.00
N PRO A 285 -37.28 -19.05 1.28
CA PRO A 285 -38.50 -18.29 1.53
C PRO A 285 -38.36 -17.23 2.63
N GLU A 286 -39.03 -16.11 2.39
CA GLU A 286 -39.45 -15.12 3.37
C GLU A 286 -40.34 -15.76 4.46
N ASN A 287 -40.27 -15.25 5.70
CA ASN A 287 -41.41 -14.53 6.27
C ASN A 287 -41.07 -13.84 7.60
N SER A 288 -41.51 -12.58 7.64
CA SER A 288 -41.79 -11.68 8.76
C SER A 288 -42.82 -12.25 9.75
N PHE A 289 -42.81 -11.92 11.04
CA PHE A 289 -43.41 -10.76 11.74
C PHE A 289 -43.38 -11.06 13.28
N PRO A 290 -43.95 -10.24 14.20
CA PRO A 290 -43.56 -8.91 14.64
C PRO A 290 -43.31 -8.83 16.18
N GLU A 291 -43.00 -7.61 16.61
CA GLU A 291 -42.87 -7.03 17.96
C GLU A 291 -44.07 -7.26 18.90
N VAL A 292 -43.83 -7.53 20.20
CA VAL A 292 -44.73 -7.19 21.35
C VAL A 292 -43.88 -6.94 22.62
N GLU A 293 -44.16 -5.84 23.31
CA GLU A 293 -43.65 -5.41 24.63
C GLU A 293 -44.03 -6.34 25.80
N MET A 294 -43.08 -6.56 26.72
CA MET A 294 -43.11 -6.15 28.15
C MET A 294 -41.76 -6.46 28.81
#